data_AF-A0A2Y9E140-F1
#
_entry.id   AF-A0A2Y9E140-F1
#
_cell.length_a   1.000
_cell.length_b   1.000
_cell.length_c   1.000
_cell.angle_alpha   90.00
_cell.angle_beta   90.00
_cell.angle_gamma   90.00
#
_symmetry.space_group_name_H-M   'P 1'
#
loop_
_entity.id
_entity.type
_entity.pdbx_description
1 polymer ?
#
loop_
_entity_poly.entity_id
_entity_poly.type
_entity_poly.pdbx_seq_one_letter_code
_entity_poly.pdbx_strand_id
1 'polypeptide(L)'
;MGNGMNKILPGLYIGNFKDARDAEQLSKNKVTYILSVHDSARPVLEGVKYLCTPAADSPSQNLTRHFRESIKFIHKCQLKGEGCLVHCLAGVSRSVALVTAYIMTITDFGWEDVLHTVRAGRSCANPNLGFQRQLQEFEEHEVHQYRQWLKEEYGESPLQDAEEAKTILATPGVLKYLDFLRRV
;
A
#
# COMPACT_ATOMS: atom_id res chain seq x y z
N MET A 1 -15.02 9.17 -2.16
CA MET A 1 -13.78 8.67 -2.83
C MET A 1 -12.52 9.35 -2.24
N GLY A 2 -12.49 9.66 -0.93
CA GLY A 2 -11.41 10.47 -0.32
C GLY A 2 -11.46 11.95 -0.72
N ASN A 3 -10.54 12.75 -0.16
CA ASN A 3 -10.44 14.21 -0.32
C ASN A 3 -9.09 14.62 -0.97
N GLY A 4 -8.55 13.77 -1.86
CA GLY A 4 -7.20 13.86 -2.41
C GLY A 4 -6.39 12.58 -2.19
N MET A 5 -5.15 12.55 -2.68
CA MET A 5 -4.21 11.50 -2.31
C MET A 5 -3.73 11.70 -0.87
N ASN A 6 -3.60 10.61 -0.13
CA ASN A 6 -3.16 10.64 1.25
C ASN A 6 -1.81 9.95 1.42
N LYS A 7 -0.91 10.60 2.17
CA LYS A 7 0.37 10.01 2.58
C LYS A 7 0.10 8.85 3.55
N ILE A 8 0.68 7.70 3.27
CA ILE A 8 0.63 6.51 4.14
C ILE A 8 1.97 6.34 4.87
N LEU A 9 3.07 6.44 4.13
CA LEU A 9 4.45 6.47 4.62
C LEU A 9 5.21 7.59 3.88
N PRO A 10 6.42 8.02 4.31
CA PRO A 10 7.30 8.83 3.47
C PRO A 10 7.35 8.30 2.04
N GLY A 11 7.12 9.16 1.04
CA GLY A 11 7.15 8.76 -0.37
C GLY A 11 6.03 7.80 -0.83
N LEU A 12 5.10 7.33 0.02
CA LEU A 12 4.04 6.40 -0.36
C LEU A 12 2.64 7.00 -0.16
N TYR A 13 1.84 6.99 -1.21
CA TYR A 13 0.52 7.61 -1.23
C TYR A 13 -0.56 6.68 -1.77
N ILE A 14 -1.79 6.84 -1.28
CA ILE A 14 -2.99 6.22 -1.87
C ILE A 14 -3.95 7.30 -2.35
N GLY A 15 -4.50 7.10 -3.56
CA GLY A 15 -5.49 8.00 -4.15
C GLY A 15 -6.56 7.29 -4.99
N ASN A 16 -7.51 8.09 -5.48
CA ASN A 16 -8.51 7.70 -6.47
C ASN A 16 -8.03 8.03 -7.90
N PHE A 17 -8.85 7.74 -8.91
CA PHE A 17 -8.48 7.96 -10.31
C PHE A 17 -8.29 9.44 -10.69
N LYS A 18 -8.96 10.38 -10.01
CA LYS A 18 -8.80 11.82 -10.24
C LYS A 18 -7.47 12.30 -9.67
N ASP A 19 -7.13 11.86 -8.47
CA ASP A 19 -5.86 12.21 -7.81
C ASP A 19 -4.65 11.79 -8.67
N ALA A 20 -4.75 10.66 -9.37
CA ALA A 20 -3.71 10.15 -10.28
C ALA A 20 -3.53 10.96 -11.57
N ARG A 21 -4.40 11.95 -11.83
CA ARG A 21 -4.32 12.87 -12.98
C ARG A 21 -4.17 14.33 -12.55
N ASP A 22 -4.10 14.57 -11.24
CA ASP A 22 -4.00 15.90 -10.67
C ASP A 22 -2.53 16.34 -10.66
N ALA A 23 -2.14 17.13 -11.65
CA ALA A 23 -0.76 17.59 -11.81
C ALA A 23 -0.26 18.39 -10.58
N GLU A 24 -1.14 19.13 -9.91
CA GLU A 24 -0.79 19.90 -8.73
C GLU A 24 -0.46 18.97 -7.55
N GLN A 25 -1.33 17.99 -7.28
CA GLN A 25 -1.07 17.01 -6.21
C GLN A 25 0.16 16.16 -6.50
N LEU A 26 0.35 15.72 -7.74
CA LEU A 26 1.51 14.91 -8.14
C LEU A 26 2.81 15.70 -7.98
N SER A 27 2.85 16.96 -8.44
CA SER A 27 4.02 17.84 -8.30
C SER A 27 4.31 18.15 -6.84
N LYS A 28 3.29 18.53 -6.05
CA LYS A 28 3.42 18.86 -4.63
C LYS A 28 4.01 17.70 -3.81
N ASN A 29 3.60 16.48 -4.14
CA ASN A 29 4.05 15.26 -3.44
C ASN A 29 5.24 14.57 -4.12
N LYS A 30 5.85 15.20 -5.14
CA LYS A 30 7.01 14.67 -5.89
C LYS A 30 6.78 13.25 -6.41
N VAL A 31 5.56 12.97 -6.89
CA VAL A 31 5.19 11.65 -7.40
C VAL A 31 5.81 11.44 -8.79
N THR A 32 6.68 10.44 -8.89
CA THR A 32 7.35 10.03 -10.13
C THR A 32 7.05 8.56 -10.48
N TYR A 33 6.46 7.80 -9.55
CA TYR A 33 5.98 6.43 -9.74
C TYR A 33 4.45 6.38 -9.53
N ILE A 34 3.74 5.73 -10.46
CA ILE A 34 2.31 5.46 -10.31
C ILE A 34 2.04 3.96 -10.50
N LEU A 35 1.51 3.31 -9.47
CA LEU A 35 0.91 1.99 -9.56
C LEU A 35 -0.60 2.15 -9.76
N SER A 36 -1.06 1.83 -10.95
CA SER A 36 -2.46 1.91 -11.36
C SER A 36 -3.11 0.54 -11.34
N VAL A 37 -4.06 0.32 -10.42
CA VAL A 37 -4.79 -0.96 -10.28
C VAL A 37 -6.29 -0.76 -10.47
N HIS A 38 -6.74 -0.85 -11.72
CA HIS A 38 -8.15 -0.82 -12.10
C HIS A 38 -8.35 -1.46 -13.49
N ASP A 39 -9.61 -1.67 -13.89
CA ASP A 39 -10.04 -2.46 -15.05
C ASP A 39 -9.37 -2.07 -16.38
N SER A 40 -8.99 -0.81 -16.53
CA SER A 40 -8.42 -0.23 -17.75
C SER A 40 -7.11 0.51 -17.52
N ALA A 41 -6.36 0.08 -16.49
CA ALA A 41 -5.08 0.66 -16.10
C ALA A 41 -4.11 0.70 -17.28
N ARG A 42 -3.61 1.89 -17.57
CA ARG A 42 -2.60 2.16 -18.61
C ARG A 42 -1.83 3.43 -18.25
N PRO A 43 -0.61 3.62 -18.78
CA PRO A 43 0.11 4.89 -18.63
C PRO A 43 -0.71 6.06 -19.18
N VAL A 44 -0.66 7.21 -18.51
CA VAL A 44 -1.43 8.41 -18.89
C VAL A 44 -0.57 9.66 -18.96
N LEU A 45 0.36 9.85 -18.02
CA LEU A 45 1.19 11.05 -17.91
C LEU A 45 2.60 10.77 -18.41
N GLU A 46 3.20 11.78 -19.06
CA GLU A 46 4.62 11.75 -19.41
C GLU A 46 5.49 12.00 -18.16
N GLY A 47 6.75 11.52 -18.19
CA GLY A 47 7.70 11.71 -17.09
C GLY A 47 7.41 10.88 -15.82
N VAL A 48 6.35 10.08 -15.82
CA VAL A 48 5.97 9.19 -14.71
C VAL A 48 6.24 7.73 -15.09
N LYS A 49 6.85 6.97 -14.18
CA LYS A 49 7.02 5.52 -14.32
C LYS A 49 5.75 4.82 -13.88
N TYR A 50 5.23 3.90 -14.69
CA TYR A 50 3.98 3.20 -14.41
C TYR A 50 4.19 1.71 -14.16
N LEU A 51 3.44 1.18 -13.19
CA LEU A 51 3.03 -0.22 -13.15
C LEU A 51 1.51 -0.25 -13.29
N CYS A 52 1.02 -0.88 -14.36
CA CYS A 52 -0.41 -0.97 -14.64
C CYS A 52 -0.88 -2.40 -14.46
N THR A 53 -1.79 -2.60 -13.50
CA THR A 53 -2.34 -3.90 -13.14
C THR A 53 -3.85 -3.90 -13.41
N PRO A 54 -4.30 -4.38 -14.58
CA PRO A 54 -5.71 -4.56 -14.86
C PRO A 54 -6.36 -5.53 -13.88
N ALA A 55 -7.23 -5.01 -13.01
CA ALA A 55 -7.89 -5.79 -11.97
C ALA A 55 -9.25 -5.20 -11.56
N ALA A 56 -10.25 -6.06 -11.45
CA ALA A 56 -11.59 -5.69 -10.98
C ALA A 56 -11.63 -5.57 -9.44
N ASP A 57 -12.55 -4.77 -8.91
CA ASP A 57 -12.83 -4.73 -7.46
C ASP A 57 -13.87 -5.79 -7.09
N SER A 58 -13.47 -7.06 -7.22
CA SER A 58 -14.33 -8.20 -6.93
C SER A 58 -13.63 -9.14 -5.95
N PRO A 59 -14.35 -9.76 -5.00
CA PRO A 59 -13.78 -10.79 -4.14
C PRO A 59 -13.15 -11.97 -4.91
N SER A 60 -13.58 -12.20 -6.16
CA SER A 60 -13.04 -13.25 -7.04
C SER A 60 -11.76 -12.86 -7.79
N GLN A 61 -11.37 -11.57 -7.78
CA GLN A 61 -10.14 -11.12 -8.41
C GLN A 61 -8.94 -11.60 -7.58
N ASN A 62 -8.01 -12.31 -8.21
CA ASN A 62 -6.73 -12.67 -7.58
C ASN A 62 -5.77 -11.46 -7.67
N LEU A 63 -5.51 -10.81 -6.53
CA LEU A 63 -4.49 -9.77 -6.39
C LEU A 63 -3.17 -10.31 -5.85
N THR A 64 -3.16 -11.43 -5.12
CA THR A 64 -1.93 -12.04 -4.56
C THR A 64 -0.87 -12.27 -5.64
N ARG A 65 -1.27 -12.71 -6.84
CA ARG A 65 -0.35 -12.87 -7.99
C ARG A 65 0.39 -11.60 -8.41
N HIS A 66 -0.11 -10.43 -8.01
CA HIS A 66 0.46 -9.11 -8.31
C HIS A 66 1.26 -8.53 -7.14
N PHE A 67 1.31 -9.19 -5.98
CA PHE A 67 2.00 -8.66 -4.80
C PHE A 67 3.49 -8.47 -5.07
N ARG A 68 4.17 -9.48 -5.62
CA ARG A 68 5.62 -9.42 -5.83
C ARG A 68 6.05 -8.27 -6.76
N GLU A 69 5.35 -8.08 -7.87
CA GLU A 69 5.63 -6.97 -8.80
C GLU A 69 5.30 -5.61 -8.20
N SER A 70 4.20 -5.51 -7.45
CA SER A 70 3.75 -4.28 -6.79
C SER A 70 4.74 -3.86 -5.71
N ILE A 71 5.16 -4.80 -4.86
CA ILE A 71 6.15 -4.60 -3.81
C ILE A 71 7.47 -4.16 -4.41
N LYS A 72 7.96 -4.86 -5.44
CA LYS A 72 9.20 -4.49 -6.16
C LYS A 72 9.13 -3.06 -6.71
N PHE A 73 8.00 -2.68 -7.30
CA PHE A 73 7.81 -1.36 -7.88
C PHE A 73 7.82 -0.25 -6.82
N ILE A 74 7.04 -0.43 -5.75
CA ILE A 74 6.96 0.52 -4.63
C ILE A 74 8.33 0.64 -3.93
N HIS A 75 8.97 -0.49 -3.62
CA HIS A 75 10.24 -0.50 -2.90
C HIS A 75 11.36 0.18 -3.68
N LYS A 76 11.44 -0.03 -5.00
CA LYS A 76 12.41 0.68 -5.87
C LYS A 76 12.20 2.19 -5.90
N CYS A 77 10.96 2.67 -5.74
CA CYS A 77 10.68 4.09 -5.60
C CYS A 77 11.20 4.61 -4.26
N GLN A 78 10.92 3.87 -3.18
CA GLN A 78 11.33 4.23 -1.83
C GLN A 78 12.85 4.32 -1.67
N LEU A 79 13.59 3.35 -2.20
CA LEU A 79 15.06 3.35 -2.17
C LEU A 79 15.70 4.54 -2.91
N LYS A 80 14.95 5.21 -3.80
CA LYS A 80 15.40 6.41 -4.51
C LYS A 80 15.01 7.71 -3.81
N GLY A 81 14.24 7.64 -2.71
CA GLY A 81 13.66 8.82 -2.07
C GLY A 81 12.64 9.55 -2.97
N GLU A 82 12.03 8.83 -3.92
CA GLU A 82 11.04 9.34 -4.86
C GLU A 82 9.60 9.10 -4.35
N GLY A 83 8.60 9.81 -4.90
CA GLY A 83 7.18 9.61 -4.55
C GLY A 83 6.47 8.55 -5.40
N CYS A 84 5.78 7.62 -4.74
CA CYS A 84 4.95 6.58 -5.34
C CYS A 84 3.48 6.76 -4.95
N LEU A 85 2.61 6.91 -5.96
CA LEU A 85 1.16 6.87 -5.79
C LEU A 85 0.62 5.50 -6.21
N VAL A 86 -0.09 4.83 -5.31
CA VAL A 86 -0.86 3.63 -5.62
C VAL A 86 -2.34 4.01 -5.68
N HIS A 87 -2.96 3.86 -6.84
CA HIS A 87 -4.35 4.27 -7.03
C HIS A 87 -5.20 3.18 -7.68
N CYS A 88 -6.48 3.18 -7.34
CA CYS A 88 -7.50 2.45 -8.08
C CYS A 88 -8.61 3.41 -8.51
N LEU A 89 -9.83 2.93 -8.70
CA LEU A 89 -10.95 3.81 -9.02
C LEU A 89 -11.29 4.75 -7.84
N ALA A 90 -11.52 4.20 -6.64
CA ALA A 90 -11.93 4.98 -5.47
C ALA A 90 -10.82 5.21 -4.43
N GLY A 91 -9.69 4.51 -4.56
CA GLY A 91 -8.65 4.47 -3.54
C GLY A 91 -9.10 3.79 -2.24
N VAL A 92 -10.00 2.80 -2.32
CA VAL A 92 -10.65 2.18 -1.15
C VAL A 92 -10.22 0.73 -0.94
N SER A 93 -10.17 -0.06 -2.03
CA SER A 93 -10.04 -1.52 -1.94
C SER A 93 -8.78 -2.05 -2.63
N ARG A 94 -8.77 -2.16 -3.97
CA ARG A 94 -7.62 -2.70 -4.75
C ARG A 94 -6.26 -2.07 -4.40
N SER A 95 -6.18 -0.73 -4.43
CA SER A 95 -4.94 -0.01 -4.11
C SER A 95 -4.52 -0.17 -2.66
N VAL A 96 -5.49 -0.22 -1.75
CA VAL A 96 -5.24 -0.45 -0.32
C VAL A 96 -4.66 -1.84 -0.11
N ALA A 97 -5.21 -2.88 -0.75
CA ALA A 97 -4.71 -4.24 -0.62
C ALA A 97 -3.23 -4.36 -1.04
N LEU A 98 -2.82 -3.76 -2.16
CA LEU A 98 -1.42 -3.78 -2.60
C LEU A 98 -0.49 -3.00 -1.66
N VAL A 99 -0.94 -1.86 -1.13
CA VAL A 99 -0.16 -1.11 -0.12
C VAL A 99 -0.07 -1.88 1.20
N THR A 100 -1.13 -2.55 1.62
CA THR A 100 -1.11 -3.40 2.82
C THR A 100 -0.09 -4.52 2.67
N ALA A 101 -0.10 -5.26 1.55
CA ALA A 101 0.90 -6.29 1.28
C ALA A 101 2.35 -5.75 1.27
N TYR A 102 2.56 -4.53 0.74
CA TYR A 102 3.86 -3.87 0.81
C TYR A 102 4.31 -3.59 2.25
N ILE A 103 3.47 -2.95 3.06
CA ILE A 103 3.83 -2.60 4.44
C ILE A 103 4.05 -3.87 5.27
N MET A 104 3.24 -4.91 5.10
CA MET A 104 3.46 -6.22 5.74
C MET A 104 4.84 -6.82 5.41
N THR A 105 5.33 -6.57 4.20
CA THR A 105 6.62 -7.11 3.72
C THR A 105 7.82 -6.34 4.27
N ILE A 106 7.70 -5.03 4.50
CA ILE A 106 8.78 -4.19 5.06
C ILE A 106 8.74 -4.06 6.59
N THR A 107 7.74 -4.66 7.23
CA THR A 107 7.57 -4.68 8.70
C THR A 107 7.35 -6.11 9.19
N ASP A 108 7.25 -6.31 10.50
CA ASP A 108 6.83 -7.55 11.14
C ASP A 108 5.31 -7.64 11.37
N PHE A 109 4.54 -6.63 10.97
CA PHE A 109 3.10 -6.54 11.22
C PHE A 109 2.26 -7.48 10.36
N GLY A 110 1.12 -7.89 10.93
CA GLY A 110 0.04 -8.57 10.22
C GLY A 110 -0.86 -7.61 9.43
N TRP A 111 -1.76 -8.16 8.62
CA TRP A 111 -2.57 -7.38 7.69
C TRP A 111 -3.54 -6.42 8.40
N GLU A 112 -4.07 -6.79 9.58
CA GLU A 112 -5.01 -5.97 10.35
C GLU A 112 -4.33 -4.71 10.91
N ASP A 113 -3.16 -4.87 11.53
CA ASP A 113 -2.35 -3.76 12.06
C ASP A 113 -1.96 -2.81 10.94
N VAL A 114 -1.53 -3.35 9.81
CA VAL A 114 -1.20 -2.56 8.62
C VAL A 114 -2.44 -1.85 8.08
N LEU A 115 -3.58 -2.51 7.96
CA LEU A 115 -4.82 -1.87 7.49
C LEU A 115 -5.24 -0.74 8.42
N HIS A 116 -5.05 -0.89 9.74
CA HIS A 116 -5.25 0.19 10.70
C HIS A 116 -4.35 1.38 10.41
N THR A 117 -3.06 1.14 10.14
CA THR A 117 -2.10 2.18 9.73
C THR A 117 -2.57 2.91 8.47
N VAL A 118 -3.00 2.17 7.45
CA VAL A 118 -3.49 2.75 6.20
C VAL A 118 -4.75 3.59 6.45
N ARG A 119 -5.64 3.17 7.38
CA ARG A 119 -6.82 3.95 7.77
C ARG A 119 -6.49 5.24 8.50
N ALA A 120 -5.39 5.29 9.26
CA ALA A 120 -4.92 6.53 9.89
C ALA A 120 -4.55 7.60 8.85
N GLY A 121 -3.89 7.20 7.76
CA GLY A 121 -3.59 8.10 6.63
C GLY A 121 -4.79 8.33 5.70
N ARG A 122 -5.63 7.31 5.49
CA ARG A 122 -6.77 7.32 4.58
C ARG A 122 -7.97 6.58 5.18
N SER A 123 -8.81 7.31 5.92
CA SER A 123 -9.95 6.76 6.68
C SER A 123 -10.95 5.93 5.87
N CYS A 124 -11.06 6.17 4.55
CA CYS A 124 -11.92 5.38 3.67
C CYS A 124 -11.32 4.03 3.22
N ALA A 125 -10.13 3.66 3.68
CA ALA A 125 -9.49 2.40 3.33
C ALA A 125 -10.28 1.19 3.84
N ASN A 126 -10.71 0.34 2.91
CA ASN A 126 -11.49 -0.85 3.18
C ASN A 126 -11.41 -1.84 2.00
N PRO A 127 -10.40 -2.72 1.95
CA PRO A 127 -10.35 -3.83 1.00
C PRO A 127 -11.65 -4.63 1.04
N ASN A 128 -12.12 -5.10 -0.12
CA ASN A 128 -13.26 -6.02 -0.14
C ASN A 128 -12.90 -7.33 0.59
N LEU A 129 -13.91 -8.11 0.99
CA LEU A 129 -13.72 -9.31 1.80
C LEU A 129 -12.83 -10.38 1.13
N GLY A 130 -12.81 -10.47 -0.20
CA GLY A 130 -11.93 -11.40 -0.89
C GLY A 130 -10.46 -10.98 -0.80
N PHE A 131 -10.19 -9.67 -0.88
CA PHE A 131 -8.84 -9.14 -0.67
C PHE A 131 -8.39 -9.24 0.79
N GLN A 132 -9.29 -9.09 1.76
CA GLN A 132 -8.96 -9.32 3.17
C GLN A 132 -8.54 -10.78 3.40
N ARG A 133 -9.27 -11.75 2.83
CA ARG A 133 -8.89 -13.17 2.89
C ARG A 133 -7.54 -13.44 2.21
N GLN A 134 -7.30 -12.84 1.05
CA GLN A 134 -6.00 -12.96 0.36
C GLN A 134 -4.85 -12.37 1.18
N LEU A 135 -5.07 -11.27 1.90
CA LEU A 135 -4.07 -10.68 2.80
C LEU A 135 -3.82 -11.55 4.04
N GLN A 136 -4.87 -12.16 4.59
CA GLN A 136 -4.76 -13.13 5.68
C GLN A 136 -3.96 -14.38 5.23
N GLU A 137 -4.31 -14.96 4.08
CA GLU A 137 -3.58 -16.10 3.52
C GLU A 137 -2.11 -15.76 3.25
N PHE A 138 -1.86 -14.53 2.76
CA PHE A 138 -0.51 -14.00 2.57
C PHE A 138 0.27 -13.88 3.89
N GLU A 139 -0.36 -13.39 4.97
CA GLU A 139 0.23 -13.35 6.30
C GLU A 139 0.61 -14.76 6.80
N GLU A 140 -0.32 -15.71 6.68
CA GLU A 140 -0.16 -17.06 7.21
C GLU A 140 0.91 -17.88 6.47
N HIS A 141 1.06 -17.70 5.16
CA HIS A 141 1.83 -18.64 4.33
C HIS A 141 3.00 -18.04 3.55
N GLU A 142 2.96 -16.75 3.22
CA GLU A 142 3.86 -16.17 2.21
C GLU A 142 4.69 -14.98 2.70
N VAL A 143 4.20 -14.18 3.64
CA VAL A 143 4.83 -12.89 4.02
C VAL A 143 6.28 -13.07 4.50
N HIS A 144 6.57 -14.16 5.21
CA HIS A 144 7.94 -14.47 5.66
C HIS A 144 8.89 -14.71 4.49
N GLN A 145 8.43 -15.40 3.45
CA GLN A 145 9.21 -15.62 2.23
C GLN A 145 9.43 -14.31 1.48
N TYR A 146 8.43 -13.43 1.47
CA TYR A 146 8.54 -12.09 0.87
C TYR A 146 9.50 -11.18 1.62
N ARG A 147 9.50 -11.22 2.96
CA ARG A 147 10.47 -10.51 3.81
C ARG A 147 11.91 -10.96 3.53
N GLN A 148 12.13 -12.27 3.47
CA GLN A 148 13.42 -12.85 3.12
C GLN A 148 13.86 -12.46 1.71
N TRP A 149 12.98 -12.63 0.72
CA TRP A 149 13.24 -12.24 -0.65
C TRP A 149 13.60 -10.75 -0.77
N LEU A 150 12.88 -9.86 -0.09
CA LEU A 150 13.15 -8.43 -0.14
C LEU A 150 14.54 -8.11 0.44
N LYS A 151 14.91 -8.76 1.55
CA LYS A 151 16.23 -8.63 2.17
C LYS A 151 17.35 -9.18 1.29
N GLU A 152 17.13 -10.29 0.59
CA GLU A 152 18.10 -10.86 -0.35
C GLU A 152 18.32 -9.97 -1.58
N GLU A 153 17.24 -9.38 -2.13
CA GLU A 153 17.31 -8.57 -3.34
C GLU A 153 17.87 -7.15 -3.07
N TYR A 154 17.55 -6.55 -1.92
CA TYR A 154 17.85 -5.14 -1.64
C TYR A 154 18.74 -4.90 -0.42
N GLY A 155 19.08 -5.94 0.35
CA GLY A 155 19.83 -5.84 1.60
C GLY A 155 18.96 -5.45 2.81
N GLU A 156 19.61 -5.05 3.90
CA GLU A 156 18.93 -4.37 5.01
C GLU A 156 18.36 -3.05 4.50
N SER A 157 17.06 -2.82 4.68
CA SER A 157 16.42 -1.59 4.23
C SER A 157 17.04 -0.40 4.96
N PRO A 158 17.63 0.59 4.25
CA PRO A 158 18.12 1.82 4.87
C PRO A 158 16.97 2.72 5.33
N LEU A 159 15.74 2.38 4.94
CA LEU A 159 14.55 3.15 5.23
C LEU A 159 14.14 2.83 6.67
N GLN A 160 14.04 3.87 7.50
CA GLN A 160 13.48 3.83 8.85
C GLN A 160 11.99 3.42 8.87
N ASP A 161 11.43 3.00 7.73
CA ASP A 161 10.02 2.67 7.52
C ASP A 161 9.46 1.70 8.56
N ALA A 162 10.24 0.75 9.08
CA ALA A 162 9.78 -0.15 10.13
C ALA A 162 9.61 0.58 11.47
N GLU A 163 10.55 1.46 11.85
CA GLU A 163 10.47 2.26 13.08
C GLU A 163 9.46 3.41 12.95
N GLU A 164 9.34 4.04 11.77
CA GLU A 164 8.30 5.02 11.49
C GLU A 164 6.91 4.37 11.42
N ALA A 165 6.76 3.20 10.77
CA ALA A 165 5.50 2.47 10.79
C ALA A 165 5.14 2.03 12.22
N LYS A 166 6.11 1.53 13.00
CA LYS A 166 5.95 1.27 14.44
C LYS A 166 5.56 2.52 15.21
N THR A 167 6.15 3.68 14.91
CA THR A 167 5.83 4.96 15.58
C THR A 167 4.41 5.43 15.23
N ILE A 168 4.01 5.32 13.97
CA ILE A 168 2.64 5.61 13.51
C ILE A 168 1.65 4.67 14.23
N LEU A 169 2.00 3.39 14.37
CA LEU A 169 1.20 2.38 15.09
C LEU A 169 1.20 2.54 16.61
N ALA A 170 2.25 3.12 17.20
CA ALA A 170 2.37 3.36 18.64
C ALA A 170 1.63 4.62 19.11
N THR A 171 1.03 5.39 18.19
CA THR A 171 0.29 6.60 18.55
C THR A 171 -0.94 6.22 19.41
N PRO A 172 -1.23 6.89 20.55
CA PRO A 172 -2.11 6.37 21.63
C PRO A 172 -3.60 6.12 21.31
N GLY A 173 -4.02 6.25 20.05
CA GLY A 173 -5.37 5.91 19.56
C GLY A 173 -5.48 4.50 18.96
N VAL A 174 -4.37 3.89 18.54
CA VAL A 174 -4.34 2.62 17.80
C VAL A 174 -4.26 1.41 18.75
N LEU A 175 -3.32 1.46 19.70
CA LEU A 175 -3.09 0.38 20.68
C LEU A 175 -4.27 0.14 21.63
N LYS A 176 -5.07 1.17 21.94
CA LYS A 176 -6.25 1.02 22.82
C LYS A 176 -7.35 0.13 22.22
N TYR A 177 -7.41 0.02 20.89
CA TYR A 177 -8.42 -0.81 20.22
C TYR A 177 -8.02 -2.29 20.21
N LEU A 178 -6.72 -2.59 20.06
CA LEU A 178 -6.19 -3.95 20.13
C LEU A 178 -6.27 -4.54 21.54
N ASP A 179 -5.98 -3.74 22.57
CA ASP A 179 -6.17 -4.17 23.97
C ASP A 179 -7.66 -4.32 24.34
N PHE A 180 -8.56 -3.59 23.68
CA PHE A 180 -10.00 -3.73 23.87
C PHE A 180 -10.55 -4.99 23.18
N LEU A 181 -10.13 -5.27 21.94
CA LEU A 181 -10.59 -6.45 21.19
C LEU A 181 -9.99 -7.77 21.67
N ARG A 182 -8.81 -7.77 22.32
CA ARG A 182 -8.24 -8.97 22.95
C ARG A 182 -8.83 -9.31 24.32
N ARG A 183 -9.73 -8.46 24.84
CA ARG A 183 -10.37 -8.60 26.17
C ARG A 183 -11.87 -8.86 26.11
N VAL A 184 -12.45 -9.07 24.93
CA VAL A 184 -13.85 -9.46 24.70
C VAL A 184 -13.86 -10.78 23.95
#